data_AF-A0A371EAY3-F1
#
_entry.id   AF-A0A371EAY3-F1
#
_cell.length_a   1.000
_cell.length_b   1.000
_cell.length_c   1.000
_cell.angle_alpha   90.00
_cell.angle_beta   90.00
_cell.angle_gamma   90.00
#
_symmetry.space_group_name_H-M   'P 1'
#
loop_
_entity.id
_entity.type
_entity.pdbx_description
1 polymer ?
#
loop_
_entity_poly.entity_id
_entity_poly.type
_entity_poly.pdbx_seq_one_letter_code
_entity_poly.pdbx_strand_id
1 'polypeptide(L)'
;FVEKILRVQPDIKKLYLLLRAPNSDLATHRLHNEVAKHLIKVIMKDLFRVLRDKWGADFSSFISKKVVAVAGDVSLENLGIKDENMMRSQILEEIDIIVHTAATTNFNER
;
A
#
# COMPACT_ATOMS: atom_id res chain seq x y z
N PHE A 1 6.93 8.27 -3.01
CA PHE A 1 5.88 9.06 -2.32
C PHE A 1 5.57 8.50 -0.93
N VAL A 2 5.22 7.20 -0.81
CA VAL A 2 4.90 6.53 0.47
C VAL A 2 5.96 6.75 1.58
N GLU A 3 7.25 6.52 1.28
CA GLU A 3 8.34 6.76 2.23
C GLU A 3 8.32 8.18 2.80
N LYS A 4 8.16 9.18 1.93
CA LYS A 4 8.21 10.59 2.32
C LYS A 4 7.08 10.92 3.28
N ILE A 5 5.86 10.46 3.02
CA ILE A 5 4.72 10.62 3.93
C ILE A 5 5.05 10.03 5.31
N LEU A 6 5.48 8.77 5.35
CA LEU A 6 5.80 8.09 6.61
C LEU A 6 6.92 8.78 7.40
N ARG A 7 7.83 9.47 6.71
CA ARG A 7 8.93 10.19 7.35
C ARG A 7 8.56 11.59 7.84
N VAL A 8 7.79 12.35 7.05
CA VAL A 8 7.54 13.78 7.30
C VAL A 8 6.16 14.09 7.89
N GLN A 9 5.23 13.14 7.87
CA GLN A 9 3.89 13.26 8.44
C GLN A 9 3.66 12.11 9.43
N PRO A 10 4.34 12.11 10.59
CA PRO A 10 4.22 11.03 11.57
C PRO A 10 2.80 10.91 12.17
N ASP A 11 2.01 11.98 12.13
CA ASP A 11 0.70 12.06 12.77
C ASP A 11 -0.42 11.36 11.99
N ILE A 12 -0.15 10.91 10.75
CA ILE A 12 -1.13 10.13 10.01
C ILE A 12 -1.51 8.88 10.81
N LYS A 13 -2.81 8.61 10.93
CA LYS A 13 -3.27 7.43 11.68
C LYS A 13 -2.97 6.15 10.92
N LYS A 14 -3.39 6.12 9.65
CA LYS A 14 -3.20 4.99 8.73
C LYS A 14 -2.92 5.51 7.31
N LEU A 15 -2.23 4.67 6.54
CA LEU A 15 -1.99 4.82 5.11
C LEU A 15 -2.45 3.54 4.42
N TYR A 16 -3.54 3.66 3.66
CA TYR A 16 -4.03 2.58 2.80
C TYR A 16 -3.26 2.60 1.48
N LEU A 17 -2.43 1.58 1.26
CA LEU A 17 -1.61 1.47 0.06
C LEU A 17 -2.21 0.43 -0.90
N LEU A 18 -2.78 0.91 -2.01
CA LEU A 18 -3.25 0.05 -3.08
C LEU A 18 -2.05 -0.61 -3.79
N LEU A 19 -1.99 -1.93 -3.78
CA LEU A 19 -0.96 -2.74 -4.43
C LEU A 19 -1.61 -3.68 -5.45
N ARG A 20 -1.06 -3.66 -6.67
CA ARG A 20 -1.50 -4.55 -7.75
C ARG A 20 -1.05 -5.98 -7.43
N ALA A 21 -2.01 -6.87 -7.23
CA ALA A 21 -1.72 -8.30 -7.17
C ALA A 21 -1.52 -8.82 -8.61
N PRO A 22 -0.46 -9.60 -8.90
CA PRO A 22 -0.22 -10.12 -10.24
C PRO A 22 -1.33 -11.07 -10.73
N ASN A 23 -2.06 -11.71 -9.82
CA ASN A 23 -3.23 -12.54 -10.13
C ASN A 23 -4.43 -12.12 -9.26
N SER A 24 -5.36 -11.34 -9.82
CA SER A 24 -6.61 -10.91 -9.18
C SER A 24 -7.61 -12.05 -8.94
N ASP A 25 -7.41 -13.20 -9.57
CA ASP A 25 -8.31 -14.38 -9.51
C ASP A 25 -7.97 -15.36 -8.38
N LEU A 26 -6.98 -15.02 -7.54
CA LEU A 26 -6.63 -15.84 -6.40
C LEU A 26 -7.71 -15.74 -5.31
N ALA A 27 -7.95 -16.86 -4.63
CA ALA A 27 -8.75 -16.90 -3.40
C ALA A 27 -8.24 -15.85 -2.40
N THR A 28 -9.14 -15.23 -1.64
CA THR A 28 -8.87 -14.09 -0.74
C THR A 28 -7.64 -14.27 0.14
N HIS A 29 -7.46 -15.45 0.74
CA HIS A 29 -6.29 -15.75 1.57
C HIS A 29 -4.96 -15.73 0.78
N ARG A 30 -4.95 -16.30 -0.44
CA ARG A 30 -3.76 -16.28 -1.31
C ARG A 30 -3.45 -14.87 -1.78
N LEU A 31 -4.48 -14.08 -2.10
CA LEU A 31 -4.35 -12.69 -2.50
C LEU A 31 -3.77 -11.82 -1.38
N HIS A 32 -4.23 -11.98 -0.13
CA HIS A 32 -3.64 -11.31 1.04
C HIS A 32 -2.15 -11.63 1.21
N ASN A 33 -1.76 -12.90 1.07
CA ASN A 33 -0.36 -13.30 1.17
C ASN A 33 0.51 -12.66 0.08
N GLU A 34 0.03 -12.60 -1.16
CA GLU A 34 0.77 -11.97 -2.26
C GLU A 34 0.92 -10.46 -2.06
N VAL A 35 -0.14 -9.79 -1.60
CA VAL A 35 -0.12 -8.36 -1.29
C VAL A 35 0.84 -8.06 -0.14
N ALA A 36 0.86 -8.90 0.90
CA ALA A 36 1.81 -8.78 2.00
C ALA A 36 3.27 -8.94 1.52
N LYS A 37 3.55 -9.95 0.68
CA LYS A 37 4.88 -10.11 0.07
C LYS A 37 5.27 -8.89 -0.77
N HIS A 38 4.32 -8.33 -1.53
CA HIS A 38 4.57 -7.14 -2.32
C HIS A 38 4.88 -5.92 -1.44
N LEU A 39 4.13 -5.73 -0.35
CA LEU A 39 4.41 -4.69 0.64
C LEU A 39 5.84 -4.84 1.19
N ILE A 40 6.24 -6.06 1.59
CA ILE A 40 7.60 -6.35 2.07
C ILE A 40 8.63 -5.94 1.01
N LYS A 41 8.42 -6.32 -0.25
CA LYS A 41 9.31 -5.93 -1.36
C LYS A 41 9.41 -4.41 -1.51
N VAL A 42 8.31 -3.68 -1.34
CA VAL A 42 8.29 -2.21 -1.41
C VAL A 42 9.11 -1.58 -0.27
N ILE A 43 8.87 -1.99 0.98
CA ILE A 43 9.53 -1.40 2.16
C ILE A 43 10.99 -1.83 2.32
N MET A 44 11.41 -2.90 1.65
CA MET A 44 12.81 -3.35 1.63
C MET A 44 13.66 -2.60 0.59
N LYS A 45 13.08 -1.84 -0.34
CA LYS A 45 13.85 -1.00 -1.28
C LYS A 45 14.73 0.01 -0.54
N ASP A 46 15.85 0.39 -1.13
CA ASP A 46 16.78 1.38 -0.56
C ASP A 46 16.16 2.75 -0.31
N LEU A 47 15.07 3.07 -1.02
CA LEU A 47 14.27 4.26 -0.75
C LEU A 47 13.90 4.37 0.74
N PHE A 48 13.56 3.25 1.38
CA PHE A 48 13.14 3.18 2.78
C PHE A 48 14.31 3.09 3.78
N ARG A 49 15.57 3.13 3.32
CA ARG A 49 16.75 3.01 4.20
C ARG A 49 16.71 4.02 5.35
N VAL A 50 16.40 5.28 5.08
CA VAL A 50 16.32 6.33 6.11
C VAL A 50 15.29 6.00 7.20
N LEU A 51 14.14 5.44 6.83
CA LEU A 51 13.14 5.00 7.81
C LEU A 51 13.60 3.76 8.58
N ARG A 52 14.27 2.80 7.92
CA ARG A 52 14.82 1.62 8.58
C ARG A 52 15.90 1.99 9.59
N ASP A 53 16.81 2.89 9.23
CA ASP A 53 17.86 3.37 10.12
C ASP A 53 17.28 4.15 11.31
N LYS A 54 16.23 4.95 11.07
CA LYS A 54 15.55 5.72 12.11
C LYS A 54 14.84 4.84 13.15
N TRP A 55 14.13 3.81 12.70
CA TRP A 55 13.30 2.97 13.58
C TRP A 55 14.00 1.70 14.05
N GLY A 56 15.07 1.27 13.39
CA GLY A 56 15.84 0.08 13.75
C GLY A 56 14.96 -1.15 13.93
N ALA A 57 15.05 -1.77 15.12
CA ALA A 57 14.27 -2.95 15.48
C ALA A 57 12.75 -2.71 15.45
N ASP A 58 12.30 -1.46 15.67
CA ASP A 58 10.87 -1.11 15.70
C ASP A 58 10.28 -0.86 14.31
N PHE A 59 11.10 -0.90 13.25
CA PHE A 59 10.64 -0.60 11.89
C PHE A 59 9.45 -1.44 11.46
N SER A 60 9.47 -2.75 11.77
CA SER A 60 8.37 -3.65 11.43
C SER A 60 7.07 -3.26 12.15
N SER A 61 7.15 -2.93 13.46
CA SER A 61 6.01 -2.48 14.26
C SER A 61 5.47 -1.13 13.78
N PHE A 62 6.37 -0.20 13.41
CA PHE A 62 6.00 1.09 12.85
C PHE A 62 5.22 0.94 11.54
N ILE A 63 5.72 0.13 10.61
CA ILE A 63 5.06 -0.11 9.33
C ILE A 63 3.71 -0.80 9.54
N SER A 64 3.62 -1.83 10.37
CA SER A 64 2.35 -2.56 10.57
C SER A 64 1.27 -1.72 11.25
N LYS A 65 1.65 -0.77 12.11
CA LYS A 65 0.72 0.20 12.72
C LYS A 65 0.23 1.26 11.74
N LYS A 66 1.07 1.66 10.79
CA LYS A 66 0.81 2.81 9.90
C LYS A 66 0.29 2.43 8.52
N VAL A 67 0.65 1.27 7.98
CA VAL A 67 0.41 0.92 6.57
C VAL A 67 -0.49 -0.30 6.47
N VAL A 68 -1.59 -0.14 5.76
CA VAL A 68 -2.49 -1.23 5.38
C VAL A 68 -2.34 -1.45 3.87
N ALA A 69 -1.81 -2.59 3.47
CA ALA A 69 -1.74 -2.94 2.05
C ALA A 69 -3.09 -3.48 1.58
N VAL A 70 -3.60 -2.91 0.50
CA VAL A 70 -4.90 -3.23 -0.08
C VAL A 70 -4.66 -3.79 -1.47
N ALA A 71 -5.21 -4.96 -1.76
CA ALA A 71 -5.19 -5.51 -3.10
C ALA A 71 -6.12 -4.70 -4.00
N GLY A 72 -5.61 -4.20 -5.12
CA GLY A 72 -6.47 -3.57 -6.10
C GLY A 72 -5.74 -3.01 -7.31
N ASP A 73 -6.52 -2.50 -8.24
CA ASP A 73 -6.09 -1.98 -9.53
C ASP A 73 -6.94 -0.76 -9.87
N VAL A 74 -6.28 0.37 -10.08
CA VAL A 74 -6.95 1.65 -10.36
C VAL A 74 -7.70 1.66 -11.70
N SER A 75 -7.41 0.72 -12.60
CA SER A 75 -8.10 0.57 -13.88
C SER A 75 -9.44 -0.16 -13.78
N LEU A 76 -9.74 -0.75 -12.62
CA LEU A 76 -10.96 -1.52 -12.37
C LEU A 76 -11.99 -0.70 -11.59
N GLU A 77 -13.26 -1.03 -11.80
CA GLU A 77 -14.35 -0.49 -11.00
C GLU A 77 -14.10 -0.76 -9.51
N ASN A 78 -14.43 0.21 -8.65
CA ASN A 78 -14.20 0.15 -7.21
C ASN A 78 -12.73 -0.18 -6.85
N LEU A 79 -11.79 0.23 -7.71
CA LEU A 79 -10.36 -0.03 -7.58
C LEU A 79 -10.00 -1.52 -7.53
N GLY A 80 -10.87 -2.40 -8.02
CA GLY A 80 -10.68 -3.85 -7.99
C GLY A 80 -10.71 -4.45 -6.58
N ILE A 81 -11.20 -3.70 -5.58
CA ILE A 81 -11.28 -4.14 -4.20
C ILE A 81 -12.53 -5.01 -4.03
N LYS A 82 -12.32 -6.31 -3.78
CA LYS A 82 -13.40 -7.31 -3.66
C LYS A 82 -14.06 -7.34 -2.27
N ASP A 83 -13.40 -6.79 -1.25
CA ASP A 83 -13.94 -6.75 0.11
C ASP A 83 -14.84 -5.52 0.26
N GLU A 84 -16.15 -5.73 0.11
CA GLU A 84 -17.15 -4.67 0.21
C GLU A 84 -17.21 -4.02 1.60
N ASN A 85 -16.90 -4.76 2.67
CA ASN A 85 -16.91 -4.21 4.03
C ASN A 85 -15.72 -3.28 4.24
N MET A 86 -14.54 -3.67 3.76
CA MET A 86 -13.37 -2.79 3.77
C MET A 86 -13.60 -1.52 2.92
N MET A 87 -14.27 -1.66 1.77
CA MET A 87 -14.65 -0.50 0.95
C MET A 87 -15.59 0.46 1.70
N ARG A 88 -16.69 -0.06 2.24
CA ARG A 88 -17.71 0.77 2.90
C ARG A 88 -17.22 1.39 4.21
N SER A 89 -16.69 0.58 5.13
CA SER A 89 -16.47 1.02 6.51
C SER A 89 -15.08 1.61 6.78
N GLN A 90 -14.12 1.44 5.87
CA GLN A 90 -12.76 1.98 6.07
C GLN A 90 -12.41 2.99 4.99
N ILE A 91 -12.53 2.59 3.71
CA ILE A 91 -12.08 3.44 2.61
C ILE A 91 -13.03 4.63 2.40
N LEU A 92 -14.35 4.44 2.48
CA LEU A 92 -15.31 5.53 2.27
C LEU A 92 -15.53 6.39 3.53
N GLU A 93 -15.37 5.82 4.72
CA GLU A 93 -15.67 6.51 5.99
C GLU A 93 -14.43 7.10 6.69
N GLU A 94 -13.26 6.46 6.62
CA GLU A 94 -12.05 6.90 7.34
C GLU A 94 -11.05 7.70 6.48
N ILE A 95 -11.20 7.73 5.15
CA ILE A 95 -10.21 8.41 4.28
C ILE A 95 -10.44 9.91 4.27
N ASP A 96 -9.46 10.63 4.82
CA ASP A 96 -9.39 12.08 4.75
C ASP A 96 -8.82 12.59 3.41
N ILE A 97 -7.87 11.84 2.81
CA ILE A 97 -7.09 12.28 1.64
C ILE A 97 -6.83 11.12 0.70
N ILE A 98 -7.13 11.31 -0.58
CA ILE A 98 -6.77 10.37 -1.66
C ILE A 98 -5.60 10.97 -2.45
N VAL A 99 -4.52 10.19 -2.59
CA VAL A 99 -3.41 10.56 -3.48
C VAL A 99 -3.31 9.55 -4.62
N HIS A 100 -3.58 10.01 -5.84
CA HIS A 100 -3.47 9.20 -7.04
C HIS A 100 -2.11 9.42 -7.71
N THR A 101 -1.15 8.52 -7.46
CA THR A 101 0.16 8.53 -8.13
C THR A 101 0.42 7.26 -8.94
N ALA A 102 -0.61 6.41 -9.10
CA ALA A 102 -0.49 5.19 -9.90
C ALA A 102 -0.44 5.57 -11.38
N ALA A 103 0.65 5.20 -12.05
CA ALA A 103 0.82 5.43 -13.47
C ALA A 103 1.51 4.22 -14.10
N THR A 104 1.06 3.85 -15.29
CA THR A 104 1.78 2.88 -16.13
C THR A 104 2.86 3.65 -16.87
N THR A 105 4.08 3.69 -16.33
CA THR A 105 5.22 4.27 -17.03
C THR A 105 5.92 3.18 -17.84
N ASN A 106 5.57 3.04 -19.12
CA ASN A 106 6.36 2.26 -20.08
C ASN A 106 7.38 3.19 -20.72
N PHE A 107 8.64 3.11 -20.33
CA PHE A 107 9.75 3.79 -21.01
C PHE A 107 10.29 2.95 -22.18
N ASN A 108 9.40 2.34 -22.96
CA ASN A 108 9.73 1.59 -24.18
C ASN A 108 9.24 2.33 -25.44
N GLU A 109 9.44 3.64 -25.50
CA GLU A 109 9.37 4.41 -26.74
C GLU A 109 10.80 4.69 -27.20
N ARG A 110 11.25 3.85 -28.15
CA ARG A 110 12.38 3.97 -29.10
C ARG A 110 13.72 4.52 -28.59
#